data_AF-A0A0R3WVX7-F1
#
_entry.id   AF-A0A0R3WVX7-F1
#
_cell.length_a   1.000
_cell.length_b   1.000
_cell.length_c   1.000
_cell.angle_alpha   90.00
_cell.angle_beta   90.00
_cell.angle_gamma   90.00
#
_symmetry.space_group_name_H-M   'P 1'
#
loop_
_entity.id
_entity.type
_entity.pdbx_description
1 polymer ?
#
loop_
_entity_poly.entity_id
_entity_poly.type
_entity_poly.pdbx_seq_one_letter_code
_entity_poly.pdbx_strand_id
1 'polypeptide(L)'
;MRIACKTAVDMTVDYLEEVEQHRPFPTVQPGFLVAQLPANPPREGVDMQTIFDDVHQLLLPGVTHWNHPHFHAYLVMANSYPAVCADIIGSGIGGIGFTWVRASSSPSHPALCSSGWCTNTTPLDSFRS
;
A
#
# COMPACT_ATOMS: atom_id res chain seq x y z
N MET A 1 16.80 9.59 5.10
CA MET A 1 15.38 9.70 5.50
C MET A 1 14.57 10.55 4.53
N ARG A 2 14.62 11.90 4.58
CA ARG A 2 13.77 12.76 3.73
C ARG A 2 13.86 12.45 2.22
N ILE A 3 15.07 12.29 1.71
CA ILE A 3 15.30 11.98 0.29
C ILE A 3 14.68 10.62 -0.06
N ALA A 4 15.03 9.56 0.66
CA ALA A 4 14.48 8.22 0.44
C ALA A 4 12.95 8.16 0.54
N CYS A 5 12.33 8.85 1.51
CA CYS A 5 10.87 8.92 1.59
C CYS A 5 10.25 9.62 0.39
N LYS A 6 10.87 10.71 -0.09
CA LYS A 6 10.41 11.39 -1.30
C LYS A 6 10.53 10.47 -2.51
N THR A 7 11.68 9.80 -2.68
CA THR A 7 11.90 8.83 -3.77
C THR A 7 10.87 7.71 -3.75
N ALA A 8 10.51 7.19 -2.57
CA ALA A 8 9.47 6.16 -2.45
C ALA A 8 8.09 6.66 -2.87
N VAL A 9 7.76 7.91 -2.53
CA VAL A 9 6.51 8.56 -2.97
C VAL A 9 6.52 8.77 -4.48
N ASP A 10 7.59 9.35 -5.02
CA ASP A 10 7.76 9.60 -6.45
C ASP A 10 7.62 8.27 -7.23
N MET A 11 8.33 7.21 -6.82
CA MET A 11 8.22 5.87 -7.40
C MET A 11 6.79 5.30 -7.36
N THR A 12 6.04 5.55 -6.27
CA THR A 12 4.66 5.08 -6.14
C THR A 12 3.72 5.83 -7.07
N VAL A 13 3.93 7.14 -7.21
CA VAL A 13 3.16 8.00 -8.12
C VAL A 13 3.42 7.57 -9.56
N ASP A 14 4.68 7.48 -9.97
CA ASP A 14 5.10 7.06 -11.31
C ASP A 14 4.51 5.68 -11.64
N TYR A 15 4.58 4.73 -10.70
CA TYR A 15 3.98 3.40 -10.86
C TYR A 15 2.46 3.43 -11.07
N LEU A 16 1.72 4.25 -10.31
CA LEU A 16 0.27 4.34 -10.44
C LEU A 16 -0.15 5.03 -11.75
N GLU A 17 0.63 6.00 -12.22
CA GLU A 17 0.41 6.68 -13.50
C GLU A 17 0.74 5.78 -14.70
N GLU A 18 1.75 4.93 -14.58
CA GLU A 18 2.22 4.03 -15.64
C GLU A 18 1.74 2.58 -15.49
N VAL A 19 0.80 2.30 -14.57
CA VAL A 19 0.33 0.94 -14.28
C VAL A 19 -0.24 0.25 -15.53
N GLU A 20 -0.83 1.02 -16.45
CA GLU A 20 -1.41 0.51 -17.71
C GLU A 20 -0.36 0.00 -18.71
N GLN A 21 0.90 0.43 -18.56
CA GLN A 21 2.00 -0.02 -19.41
C GLN A 21 2.50 -1.42 -18.99
N HIS A 22 2.18 -1.83 -17.76
CA HIS A 22 2.58 -3.12 -17.20
C HIS A 22 1.59 -4.23 -17.60
N ARG A 23 2.06 -5.47 -17.69
CA ARG A 23 1.15 -6.60 -17.93
C ARG A 23 0.32 -6.87 -16.67
N PRO A 24 -1.02 -7.01 -16.74
CA PRO A 24 -1.84 -7.28 -15.55
C PRO A 24 -1.40 -8.51 -14.76
N PHE A 25 -1.03 -9.58 -15.47
CA PHE A 25 -0.53 -10.84 -14.91
C PHE A 25 0.94 -11.06 -15.30
N PRO A 26 1.80 -11.42 -14.33
CA PRO A 26 3.20 -11.69 -14.59
C PRO A 26 3.35 -13.04 -15.32
N THR A 27 4.34 -13.15 -16.20
CA THR A 27 4.67 -14.41 -16.92
C THR A 27 5.85 -15.14 -16.28
N VAL A 28 6.00 -14.97 -14.96
CA VAL A 28 7.13 -15.52 -14.19
C VAL A 28 6.81 -16.91 -13.64
N GLN A 29 7.84 -17.74 -13.48
CA GLN A 29 7.70 -19.04 -12.85
C GLN A 29 7.67 -18.91 -11.32
N PRO A 30 6.92 -19.76 -10.60
CA PRO A 30 7.01 -19.83 -9.15
C PRO A 30 8.46 -20.05 -8.70
N GLY A 31 8.92 -19.22 -7.75
CA GLY A 31 10.29 -19.29 -7.24
C GLY A 31 11.34 -18.47 -8.01
N PHE A 32 10.96 -17.72 -9.06
CA PHE A 32 11.91 -16.91 -9.84
C PHE A 32 12.70 -15.88 -8.99
N LEU A 33 12.10 -15.36 -7.92
CA LEU A 33 12.76 -14.41 -7.00
C LEU A 33 13.83 -15.08 -6.14
N VAL A 34 13.63 -16.35 -5.75
CA VAL A 34 14.55 -17.04 -4.82
C VAL A 34 15.94 -17.19 -5.43
N ALA A 35 16.03 -17.39 -6.74
CA ALA A 35 17.30 -17.49 -7.45
C ALA A 35 18.02 -16.13 -7.62
N GLN A 36 17.29 -15.01 -7.52
CA GLN A 36 17.84 -13.67 -7.72
C GLN A 36 18.22 -12.99 -6.40
N LEU A 37 17.67 -13.46 -5.28
CA LEU A 37 18.00 -12.95 -3.96
C LEU A 37 19.25 -13.64 -3.38
N PRO A 38 20.07 -12.91 -2.61
CA PRO A 38 21.20 -13.50 -1.91
C PRO A 38 20.73 -14.54 -0.89
N ALA A 39 21.48 -15.64 -0.76
CA ALA A 39 21.13 -16.75 0.14
C ALA A 39 21.12 -16.38 1.63
N ASN A 40 21.80 -15.31 2.01
CA ASN A 40 21.85 -14.80 3.37
C ASN A 40 21.54 -13.30 3.38
N PRO A 41 20.87 -12.79 4.43
CA PRO A 41 20.65 -11.37 4.59
C PRO A 41 21.99 -10.62 4.69
N PRO A 42 22.09 -9.40 4.14
CA PRO A 42 23.31 -8.60 4.21
C PRO A 42 23.67 -8.32 5.68
N ARG A 43 24.96 -8.44 6.01
CA ARG A 43 25.47 -8.19 7.36
C ARG A 43 25.60 -6.71 7.68
N GLU A 44 25.69 -5.89 6.65
CA GLU A 44 25.82 -4.43 6.73
C GLU A 44 24.61 -3.78 6.05
N GLY A 45 24.33 -2.53 6.44
CA GLY A 45 23.25 -1.76 5.83
C GLY A 45 23.52 -1.51 4.35
N VAL A 46 22.49 -1.71 3.52
CA VAL A 46 22.51 -1.41 2.10
C VAL A 46 21.91 -0.01 1.88
N ASP A 47 22.38 0.70 0.85
CA ASP A 47 21.82 2.00 0.51
C ASP A 47 20.35 1.88 0.05
N MET A 48 19.54 2.88 0.39
CA MET A 48 18.13 2.88 0.04
C MET A 48 17.89 2.89 -1.48
N GLN A 49 18.79 3.51 -2.26
CA GLN A 49 18.66 3.53 -3.72
C GLN A 49 18.77 2.12 -4.30
N THR A 50 19.73 1.32 -3.82
CA THR A 50 19.88 -0.07 -4.25
C THR A 50 18.62 -0.88 -3.94
N ILE A 51 17.98 -0.63 -2.79
CA ILE A 51 16.71 -1.27 -2.45
C ILE A 51 15.60 -0.87 -3.43
N PHE A 52 15.47 0.42 -3.76
CA PHE A 52 14.47 0.87 -4.73
C PHE A 52 14.71 0.29 -6.13
N ASP A 53 15.96 0.20 -6.55
CA ASP A 53 16.34 -0.41 -7.83
C ASP A 53 15.97 -1.90 -7.86
N ASP A 54 16.22 -2.64 -6.77
CA ASP A 54 15.83 -4.05 -6.63
C ASP A 54 14.30 -4.22 -6.67
N VAL A 55 13.54 -3.33 -6.03
CA VAL A 55 12.06 -3.35 -6.12
C VAL A 55 11.62 -3.19 -7.58
N HIS A 56 12.20 -2.23 -8.29
CA HIS A 56 11.83 -1.95 -9.67
C HIS A 56 12.21 -3.11 -10.62
N GLN A 57 13.41 -3.68 -10.46
CA GLN A 57 13.92 -4.70 -11.38
C GLN A 57 13.43 -6.11 -11.07
N LEU A 58 13.32 -6.47 -9.78
CA LEU A 58 13.03 -7.83 -9.35
C LEU A 58 11.55 -8.02 -9.01
N LEU A 59 10.95 -7.07 -8.27
CA LEU A 59 9.58 -7.22 -7.78
C LEU A 59 8.52 -6.84 -8.82
N LEU A 60 8.64 -5.65 -9.45
CA LEU A 60 7.60 -5.16 -10.38
C LEU A 60 7.26 -6.13 -11.52
N PRO A 61 8.21 -6.84 -12.16
CA PRO A 61 7.86 -7.79 -13.23
C PRO A 61 7.12 -9.04 -12.73
N GLY A 62 7.18 -9.34 -11.44
CA GLY A 62 6.59 -10.53 -10.83
C GLY A 62 5.32 -10.30 -10.02
N VAL A 63 4.91 -9.05 -9.83
CA VAL A 63 3.65 -8.74 -9.14
C VAL A 63 2.47 -8.81 -10.10
N THR A 64 1.32 -9.18 -9.56
CA THR A 64 0.04 -9.00 -10.27
C THR A 64 -0.43 -7.56 -10.03
N HIS A 65 -0.68 -6.82 -11.11
CA HIS A 65 -1.03 -5.41 -11.03
C HIS A 65 -2.55 -5.24 -10.84
N TRP A 66 -3.00 -5.29 -9.59
CA TRP A 66 -4.43 -5.24 -9.24
C TRP A 66 -5.14 -3.95 -9.64
N ASN A 67 -4.41 -2.84 -9.70
CA ASN A 67 -4.95 -1.53 -10.10
C ASN A 67 -4.98 -1.33 -11.62
N HIS A 68 -4.52 -2.31 -12.41
CA HIS A 68 -4.48 -2.20 -13.86
C HIS A 68 -5.90 -2.14 -14.44
N PRO A 69 -6.22 -1.23 -15.40
CA PRO A 69 -7.58 -1.06 -15.93
C PRO A 69 -8.18 -2.33 -16.56
N HIS A 70 -7.34 -3.17 -17.17
CA HIS A 70 -7.71 -4.48 -17.72
C HIS A 70 -7.64 -5.66 -16.74
N PHE A 71 -7.42 -5.42 -15.44
CA PHE A 71 -7.50 -6.46 -14.42
C PHE A 71 -8.94 -6.62 -13.92
N HIS A 72 -9.61 -7.68 -14.37
CA HIS A 72 -11.02 -7.96 -14.03
C HIS A 72 -11.21 -9.27 -13.25
N ALA A 73 -10.15 -9.78 -12.63
CA ALA A 73 -10.22 -10.99 -11.83
C ALA A 73 -10.65 -10.68 -10.38
N TYR A 74 -11.41 -11.61 -9.77
CA TYR A 74 -11.83 -11.56 -8.38
C TYR A 74 -12.73 -10.34 -8.02
N LEU A 75 -12.19 -9.39 -7.25
CA LEU A 75 -12.85 -8.21 -6.73
C LEU A 75 -11.91 -7.02 -6.90
N VAL A 76 -12.49 -5.84 -7.14
CA VAL A 76 -11.71 -4.62 -7.31
C VAL A 76 -11.07 -4.19 -5.99
N MET A 77 -9.77 -3.87 -6.05
CA MET A 77 -9.07 -3.22 -4.95
C MET A 77 -9.41 -1.72 -4.99
N ALA A 78 -10.04 -1.20 -3.95
CA ALA A 78 -10.28 0.23 -3.81
C ALA A 78 -9.00 0.93 -3.35
N ASN A 79 -8.11 1.24 -4.29
CA ASN A 79 -6.93 2.06 -4.04
C ASN A 79 -7.16 3.47 -4.63
N SER A 80 -6.91 4.51 -3.83
CA SER A 80 -7.11 5.90 -4.24
C SER A 80 -5.98 6.77 -3.70
N TYR A 81 -5.63 7.83 -4.43
CA TYR A 81 -4.61 8.81 -4.00
C TYR A 81 -4.78 9.29 -2.55
N PRO A 82 -5.99 9.68 -2.05
CA PRO A 82 -6.14 10.10 -0.66
C PRO A 82 -5.88 8.97 0.35
N ALA A 83 -6.16 7.70 0.00
CA ALA A 83 -5.86 6.56 0.88
C ALA A 83 -4.34 6.37 1.05
N VAL A 84 -3.58 6.43 -0.04
CA VAL A 84 -2.11 6.31 0.01
C VAL A 84 -1.49 7.45 0.84
N CYS A 85 -1.97 8.69 0.66
CA CYS A 85 -1.53 9.82 1.48
C CYS A 85 -1.85 9.63 2.98
N ALA A 86 -3.04 9.11 3.29
CA ALA A 86 -3.43 8.81 4.66
C ALA A 86 -2.52 7.74 5.29
N ASP A 87 -2.13 6.71 4.54
CA ASP A 87 -1.21 5.66 5.01
C ASP A 87 0.20 6.21 5.29
N ILE A 88 0.72 7.11 4.45
CA ILE A 88 2.01 7.77 4.68
C ILE A 88 1.97 8.59 5.98
N ILE A 89 0.92 9.40 6.17
CA ILE A 89 0.76 10.24 7.37
C ILE A 89 0.55 9.37 8.61
N GLY A 90 -0.32 8.36 8.52
CA GLY A 90 -0.62 7.44 9.61
C GLY A 90 0.61 6.67 10.07
N SER A 91 1.42 6.18 9.13
CA SER A 91 2.69 5.51 9.41
C SER A 91 3.69 6.43 10.11
N GLY A 92 3.71 7.72 9.75
CA GLY A 92 4.56 8.72 10.41
C GLY A 92 4.14 9.07 11.84
N ILE A 93 2.84 9.05 12.13
CA ILE A 93 2.31 9.32 13.49
C ILE A 93 2.59 8.15 14.44
N GLY A 94 2.61 6.90 13.93
CA GLY A 94 2.99 5.72 14.73
C GLY A 94 2.07 5.43 15.93
N GLY A 95 0.84 5.96 15.91
CA GLY A 95 -0.10 5.88 17.02
C GLY A 95 -0.66 4.47 17.19
N ILE A 96 -0.21 3.75 18.21
CA ILE A 96 -0.72 2.41 18.55
C ILE A 96 -2.00 2.55 19.41
N GLY A 97 -3.16 2.50 18.75
CA GLY A 97 -4.48 2.70 19.35
C GLY A 97 -5.13 1.47 20.01
N PHE A 98 -4.38 0.60 20.69
CA PHE A 98 -4.94 -0.63 21.28
C PHE A 98 -5.87 -0.39 22.47
N THR A 99 -5.81 0.76 23.14
CA THR A 99 -6.63 1.05 24.33
C THR A 99 -7.22 2.45 24.31
N TRP A 100 -8.39 2.61 24.93
CA TRP A 100 -9.16 3.85 24.97
C TRP A 100 -8.44 4.99 25.74
N VAL A 101 -7.64 4.66 26.75
CA VAL A 101 -6.82 5.67 27.46
C VAL A 101 -5.72 6.24 26.55
N ARG A 102 -5.23 5.43 25.61
CA ARG A 102 -4.32 5.88 24.55
C ARG A 102 -5.06 6.40 23.33
N ALA A 103 -6.38 6.64 23.41
CA ALA A 103 -7.27 7.01 22.29
C ALA A 103 -7.77 8.46 22.30
N SER A 104 -7.57 9.21 23.39
CA SER A 104 -8.13 10.58 23.49
C SER A 104 -7.60 11.53 22.41
N SER A 105 -6.47 11.21 21.77
CA SER A 105 -5.93 11.85 20.57
C SER A 105 -5.54 10.87 19.44
N SER A 106 -5.98 9.61 19.51
CA SER A 106 -5.44 8.49 18.72
C SER A 106 -6.47 7.88 17.76
N PRO A 107 -6.05 7.04 16.77
CA PRO A 107 -6.84 6.65 15.59
C PRO A 107 -8.27 6.18 15.81
N SER A 108 -8.65 5.75 17.02
CA SER A 108 -10.00 5.31 17.35
C SER A 108 -11.04 6.44 17.36
N HIS A 109 -10.70 7.68 17.71
CA HIS A 109 -11.68 8.78 17.66
C HIS A 109 -12.01 9.20 16.21
N PRO A 110 -11.02 9.44 15.32
CA PRO A 110 -11.28 9.60 13.89
C PRO A 110 -11.99 8.38 13.26
N ALA A 111 -11.68 7.16 13.69
CA ALA A 111 -12.34 5.94 13.20
C ALA A 111 -13.83 5.87 13.61
N LEU A 112 -14.19 6.34 14.82
CA LEU A 112 -15.58 6.45 15.24
C LEU A 112 -16.34 7.51 14.42
N CYS A 113 -15.71 8.65 14.13
CA CYS A 113 -16.32 9.66 13.26
C CYS A 113 -16.49 9.16 11.82
N SER A 114 -15.47 8.50 11.25
CA SER A 114 -15.53 7.99 9.87
C SER A 114 -16.56 6.87 9.72
N SER A 115 -16.64 5.95 10.69
CA SER A 115 -17.70 4.93 10.73
C SER A 115 -19.09 5.56 10.84
N GLY A 116 -19.25 6.58 11.68
CA GLY A 116 -20.50 7.34 11.78
C GLY A 116 -20.93 7.98 10.45
N TRP A 117 -19.98 8.54 9.69
CA TRP A 117 -20.25 9.07 8.36
C TRP A 117 -20.65 7.99 7.37
N CYS A 118 -19.93 6.85 7.33
CA CYS A 118 -20.29 5.72 6.47
C CYS A 118 -21.67 5.15 6.80
N THR A 119 -22.06 5.08 8.08
CA THR A 119 -23.40 4.63 8.47
C THR A 119 -24.48 5.63 8.06
N ASN A 120 -24.19 6.93 8.03
CA ASN A 120 -25.17 7.94 7.65
C ASN A 120 -25.34 8.08 6.13
N THR A 121 -24.31 7.71 5.35
CA THR A 121 -24.39 7.71 3.87
C THR A 121 -24.99 6.42 3.31
N THR A 122 -25.08 5.37 4.12
CA THR A 122 -25.67 4.09 3.72
C THR A 122 -27.03 3.94 4.39
N PRO A 123 -28.13 3.64 3.69
CA PRO A 123 -29.45 3.46 4.29
C PRO A 123 -29.52 2.11 5.04
N LEU A 124 -28.83 2.02 6.17
CA LEU A 124 -28.81 0.84 7.03
C LEU A 124 -30.02 0.80 7.97
N ASP A 125 -30.58 1.96 8.30
CA ASP A 125 -31.74 2.09 9.20
C ASP A 125 -33.07 1.71 8.56
N SER A 126 -33.14 1.60 7.22
CA SER A 126 -34.36 1.15 6.52
C SER A 126 -34.64 -0.36 6.62
N PHE A 127 -33.81 -1.14 7.32
CA PHE A 127 -33.96 -2.59 7.50
C PHE A 127 -34.25 -3.03 8.95
N ARG A 128 -34.44 -2.09 9.89
CA ARG A 128 -34.98 -2.40 11.22
C ARG A 128 -36.50 -2.23 11.21
N SER A 129 -37.23 -3.33 11.07
CA SER A 129 -38.65 -3.45 11.41
C SER A 129 -38.84 -3.79 12.88
#